data_AF-A0AAW4YWQ2-F1
#
_entry.id   AF-A0AAW4YWQ2-F1
#
_cell.length_a   1.000
_cell.length_b   1.000
_cell.length_c   1.000
_cell.angle_alpha   90.00
_cell.angle_beta   90.00
_cell.angle_gamma   90.00
#
_symmetry.space_group_name_H-M   'P 1'
#
loop_
_entity.id
_entity.type
_entity.pdbx_description
1 polymer ?
#
loop_
_entity_poly.entity_id
_entity_poly.type
_entity_poly.pdbx_seq_one_letter_code
_entity_poly.pdbx_strand_id
1 'polypeptide(L)'
;MSLRPWVAAAVLMFPLTALSDTPNIVPGQWQFTSTTSVKGDVPIPDQTESHQECIVQGDLDDADFQFLEVEEGCELLEHNVSADGVDYRMICRAEGGEANIDGRMDFLGERVEGSVNIDTESPMGQMRLETAIEGERLGEC
;
A
#
# COMPACT_ATOMS: atom_id res chain seq x y z
N MET A 1 0.95 -68.55 -22.32
CA MET A 1 0.35 -68.11 -21.04
C MET A 1 1.50 -67.61 -20.17
N SER A 2 1.61 -66.39 -19.68
CA SER A 2 0.71 -65.24 -19.60
C SER A 2 1.61 -63.99 -19.55
N LEU A 3 1.30 -62.98 -20.36
CA LEU A 3 1.94 -61.66 -20.26
C LEU A 3 1.49 -60.98 -18.96
N ARG A 4 2.37 -60.20 -18.33
CA ARG A 4 2.04 -59.34 -17.19
C ARG A 4 2.70 -57.98 -17.44
N PRO A 5 1.94 -56.93 -17.80
CA PRO A 5 2.51 -55.63 -18.11
C PRO A 5 2.84 -54.90 -16.81
N TRP A 6 4.07 -54.42 -16.71
CA TRP A 6 4.46 -53.44 -15.70
C TRP A 6 3.89 -52.08 -16.13
N VAL A 7 2.83 -51.64 -15.46
CA VAL A 7 2.31 -50.27 -15.59
C VAL A 7 3.21 -49.38 -14.75
N ALA A 8 4.13 -48.66 -15.39
CA ALA A 8 4.90 -47.60 -14.76
C ALA A 8 3.97 -46.40 -14.55
N ALA A 9 3.50 -46.19 -13.33
CA ALA A 9 2.76 -45.00 -12.95
C ALA A 9 3.75 -43.83 -12.81
N ALA A 10 3.93 -43.06 -13.89
CA ALA A 10 4.63 -41.78 -13.85
C ALA A 10 3.71 -40.75 -13.17
N VAL A 11 3.90 -40.54 -11.88
CA VAL A 11 3.29 -39.40 -11.15
C VAL A 11 4.01 -38.13 -11.63
N LEU A 12 3.39 -37.42 -12.56
CA LEU A 12 3.75 -36.06 -12.92
C LEU A 12 3.47 -35.16 -11.70
N MET A 13 4.50 -34.91 -10.89
CA MET A 13 4.49 -33.82 -9.93
C MET A 13 4.51 -32.51 -10.73
N PHE A 14 3.34 -31.93 -10.97
CA PHE A 14 3.25 -30.55 -11.43
C PHE A 14 3.87 -29.66 -10.34
N PRO A 15 4.91 -28.87 -10.63
CA PRO A 15 5.32 -27.83 -9.70
C PRO A 15 4.17 -26.84 -9.59
N LEU A 16 3.57 -26.76 -8.41
CA LEU A 16 2.74 -25.63 -8.03
C LEU A 16 3.66 -24.40 -8.08
N THR A 17 3.60 -23.66 -9.19
CA THR A 17 4.19 -22.33 -9.27
C THR A 17 3.49 -21.49 -8.21
N ALA A 18 4.21 -21.19 -7.14
CA ALA A 18 3.78 -20.18 -6.18
C ALA A 18 3.58 -18.88 -6.97
N LEU A 19 2.34 -18.44 -7.11
CA LEU A 19 2.03 -17.08 -7.52
C LEU A 19 2.44 -16.23 -6.31
N SER A 20 3.62 -15.62 -6.38
CA SER A 20 3.91 -14.52 -5.47
C SER A 20 2.99 -13.38 -5.89
N ASP A 21 2.17 -12.89 -4.96
CA ASP A 21 1.38 -11.66 -5.13
C ASP A 21 2.33 -10.46 -5.14
N THR A 22 3.16 -10.35 -6.19
CA THR A 22 4.02 -9.19 -6.42
C THR A 22 3.15 -7.99 -6.73
N PRO A 23 3.39 -6.83 -6.08
CA PRO A 23 2.66 -5.59 -6.37
C PRO A 23 2.71 -5.25 -7.86
N ASN A 24 1.59 -4.76 -8.39
CA ASN A 24 1.41 -4.31 -9.77
C ASN A 24 2.03 -2.91 -9.95
N ILE A 25 3.33 -2.83 -9.71
CA ILE A 25 4.15 -1.62 -9.81
C ILE A 25 5.38 -1.94 -10.65
N VAL A 26 5.69 -1.10 -11.63
CA VAL A 26 6.86 -1.28 -12.51
C VAL A 26 8.10 -0.59 -11.91
N PRO A 27 9.20 -1.33 -11.62
CA PRO A 27 10.43 -0.76 -11.05
C PRO A 27 11.09 0.30 -11.95
N GLY A 28 11.46 1.45 -11.40
CA GLY A 28 12.19 2.52 -12.08
C GLY A 28 12.10 3.86 -11.35
N GLN A 29 12.30 4.96 -12.07
CA GLN A 29 12.17 6.32 -11.53
C GLN A 29 10.69 6.71 -11.49
N TRP A 30 10.21 7.13 -10.32
CA TRP A 30 8.85 7.59 -10.09
C TRP A 30 8.82 9.04 -9.64
N GLN A 31 7.70 9.71 -9.93
CA GLN A 31 7.31 11.00 -9.37
C GLN A 31 6.02 10.81 -8.59
N PHE A 32 6.07 11.10 -7.30
CA PHE A 32 4.89 11.18 -6.46
C PHE A 32 4.49 12.63 -6.25
N THR A 33 3.19 12.87 -6.24
CA THR A 33 2.56 14.15 -5.88
C THR A 33 1.53 13.87 -4.81
N SER A 34 1.59 14.61 -3.70
CA SER A 34 0.66 14.47 -2.59
C SER A 34 0.02 15.82 -2.32
N THR A 35 -1.31 15.85 -2.29
CA THR A 35 -2.08 17.05 -1.96
C THR A 35 -2.84 16.82 -0.67
N THR A 36 -2.51 17.58 0.37
CA THR A 36 -3.14 17.51 1.68
C THR A 36 -4.10 18.66 1.88
N SER A 37 -5.34 18.33 2.20
CA SER A 37 -6.43 19.23 2.55
C SER A 37 -6.81 19.08 4.01
N VAL A 38 -7.00 20.21 4.70
CA VAL A 38 -7.53 20.22 6.08
C VAL A 38 -8.99 20.66 6.07
N LYS A 39 -9.88 19.79 6.51
CA LYS A 39 -11.29 20.10 6.75
C LYS A 39 -11.49 20.37 8.23
N GLY A 40 -11.84 21.61 8.54
CA GLY A 40 -12.15 22.07 9.90
C GLY A 40 -12.79 23.44 9.86
N ASP A 41 -12.98 24.04 11.04
CA ASP A 41 -13.65 25.35 11.17
C ASP A 41 -12.83 26.51 10.61
N VAL A 42 -11.52 26.33 10.44
CA VAL A 42 -10.62 27.32 9.86
C VAL A 42 -10.25 26.90 8.44
N PRO A 43 -10.43 27.78 7.43
CA PRO A 43 -9.99 27.49 6.07
C PRO A 43 -8.46 27.55 6.00
N ILE A 44 -7.83 26.39 5.87
CA ILE A 44 -6.39 26.25 5.62
C ILE A 44 -6.22 25.90 4.13
N PRO A 45 -5.32 26.58 3.40
CA PRO A 45 -5.07 26.26 2.00
C PRO A 45 -4.47 24.85 1.85
N ASP A 46 -4.82 24.20 0.74
CA ASP A 46 -4.27 22.89 0.40
C ASP A 46 -2.77 22.98 0.13
N GLN A 47 -2.04 21.96 0.56
CA GLN A 47 -0.59 21.87 0.43
C GLN A 47 -0.25 20.73 -0.52
N THR A 48 0.42 21.05 -1.62
CA THR A 48 0.87 20.06 -2.60
C THR A 48 2.38 19.95 -2.57
N GLU A 49 2.87 18.73 -2.40
CA GLU A 49 4.29 18.40 -2.43
C GLU A 49 4.55 17.33 -3.48
N SER A 50 5.72 17.38 -4.11
CA SER A 50 6.12 16.37 -5.08
C SER A 50 7.56 15.95 -4.84
N HIS A 51 7.81 14.65 -4.93
CA HIS A 51 9.13 14.07 -4.75
C HIS A 51 9.36 12.93 -5.74
N GLN A 52 10.62 12.71 -6.09
CA GLN A 52 11.03 11.64 -6.99
C GLN A 52 11.76 10.57 -6.22
N GLU A 53 11.43 9.31 -6.52
CA GLU A 53 12.02 8.15 -5.87
C GLU A 53 12.33 7.07 -6.91
N CYS A 54 13.47 6.41 -6.74
CA CYS A 54 13.83 5.24 -7.53
C CYS A 54 13.36 3.99 -6.80
N ILE A 55 12.41 3.26 -7.39
CA ILE A 55 11.87 2.00 -6.87
C ILE A 55 12.56 0.86 -7.62
N VAL A 56 13.33 0.03 -6.92
CA VAL A 56 13.96 -1.15 -7.54
C VAL A 56 13.17 -2.42 -7.24
N GLN A 57 13.33 -3.46 -8.08
CA GLN A 57 12.62 -4.74 -7.89
C GLN A 57 12.88 -5.36 -6.52
N GLY A 58 14.09 -5.19 -5.98
CA GLY A 58 14.44 -5.70 -4.66
C GLY A 58 13.62 -5.08 -3.52
N ASP A 59 13.12 -3.85 -3.70
CA ASP A 59 12.24 -3.20 -2.73
C ASP A 59 10.83 -3.83 -2.80
N LEU A 60 10.31 -4.09 -4.00
CA LEU A 60 9.00 -4.71 -4.21
C LEU A 60 8.95 -6.18 -3.79
N ASP A 61 10.10 -6.87 -3.79
CA ASP A 61 10.24 -8.26 -3.39
C ASP A 61 10.37 -8.42 -1.86
N ASP A 62 10.58 -7.33 -1.12
CA ASP A 62 10.66 -7.36 0.33
C ASP A 62 9.25 -7.52 0.92
N ALA A 63 9.08 -8.56 1.74
CA ALA A 63 7.83 -8.78 2.46
C ALA A 63 7.55 -7.69 3.51
N ASP A 64 8.59 -6.94 3.90
CA ASP A 64 8.51 -5.76 4.75
C ASP A 64 8.32 -4.46 3.96
N PHE A 65 8.17 -4.51 2.63
CA PHE A 65 7.69 -3.38 1.81
C PHE A 65 6.18 -3.19 2.03
N GLN A 66 5.86 -2.92 3.28
CA GLN A 66 4.59 -2.45 3.73
C GLN A 66 4.68 -0.95 3.48
N PHE A 67 3.80 -0.40 2.65
CA PHE A 67 3.68 1.06 2.41
C PHE A 67 3.20 1.82 3.67
N LEU A 68 3.57 1.31 4.84
CA LEU A 68 2.93 1.43 6.13
C LEU A 68 3.98 1.14 7.22
N GLU A 69 4.48 2.22 7.81
CA GLU A 69 5.24 2.14 9.05
C GLU A 69 4.29 2.40 10.22
N VAL A 70 4.07 1.40 11.07
CA VAL A 70 3.21 1.54 12.25
C VAL A 70 4.04 2.10 13.41
N GLU A 71 3.78 3.35 13.80
CA GLU A 71 4.47 4.00 14.92
C GLU A 71 4.00 3.50 16.30
N GLU A 72 4.84 3.73 17.33
CA GLU A 72 4.48 3.44 18.72
C GLU A 72 3.22 4.21 19.13
N GLY A 73 2.19 3.48 19.58
CA GLY A 73 0.90 4.07 19.98
C GLY A 73 -0.20 3.98 18.92
N CYS A 74 0.09 3.40 17.75
CA CYS A 74 -0.89 3.06 16.72
C CYS A 74 -1.24 1.56 16.75
N GLU A 75 -2.52 1.25 16.66
CA GLU A 75 -3.06 -0.11 16.56
C GLU A 75 -3.63 -0.31 15.15
N LEU A 76 -3.07 -1.28 14.42
CA LEU A 76 -3.55 -1.66 13.10
C LEU A 76 -4.83 -2.48 13.23
N LEU A 77 -5.94 -1.95 12.72
CA LEU A 77 -7.27 -2.57 12.80
C LEU A 77 -7.55 -3.47 11.59
N GLU A 78 -7.13 -3.03 10.41
CA GLU A 78 -7.28 -3.75 9.16
C GLU A 78 -6.08 -3.50 8.26
N HIS A 79 -5.64 -4.55 7.57
CA HIS A 79 -4.58 -4.46 6.58
C HIS A 79 -4.84 -5.52 5.52
N ASN A 80 -5.12 -5.07 4.32
CA ASN A 80 -5.38 -5.90 3.17
C ASN A 80 -4.36 -5.55 2.09
N VAL A 81 -3.54 -6.53 1.73
CA VAL A 81 -2.51 -6.39 0.71
C VAL A 81 -2.87 -7.31 -0.45
N SER A 82 -2.81 -6.76 -1.65
CA SER A 82 -3.01 -7.49 -2.89
C SER A 82 -2.00 -7.00 -3.93
N ALA A 83 -1.91 -7.74 -5.05
CA ALA A 83 -1.11 -7.28 -6.18
C ALA A 83 -1.58 -5.90 -6.69
N ASP A 84 -2.88 -5.60 -6.64
CA ASP A 84 -3.44 -4.38 -7.21
C ASP A 84 -3.51 -3.20 -6.23
N GLY A 85 -3.11 -3.37 -4.97
CA GLY A 85 -3.23 -2.29 -3.99
C GLY A 85 -3.17 -2.73 -2.54
N VAL A 86 -3.21 -1.73 -1.67
CA VAL A 86 -3.20 -1.85 -0.21
C VAL A 86 -4.33 -1.01 0.38
N ASP A 87 -5.15 -1.62 1.24
CA ASP A 87 -6.08 -0.91 2.10
C ASP A 87 -5.68 -1.14 3.56
N TYR A 88 -5.69 -0.10 4.36
CA TYR A 88 -5.42 -0.22 5.79
C TYR A 88 -6.27 0.73 6.62
N ARG A 89 -6.51 0.30 7.86
CA ARG A 89 -7.11 1.13 8.90
C ARG A 89 -6.33 0.98 10.18
N MET A 90 -6.03 2.10 10.81
CA MET A 90 -5.36 2.11 12.10
C MET A 90 -5.94 3.18 13.01
N ILE A 91 -5.72 3.00 14.30
CA ILE A 91 -6.12 3.95 15.32
C ILE A 91 -4.91 4.30 16.19
N CYS A 92 -4.57 5.58 16.22
CA CYS A 92 -3.44 6.09 16.98
C CYS A 92 -3.96 6.81 18.24
N ARG A 93 -3.39 6.46 19.40
CA ARG A 93 -3.79 7.03 20.69
C ARG A 93 -2.58 7.69 21.34
N ALA A 94 -2.65 9.00 21.51
CA ALA A 94 -1.60 9.81 22.14
C ALA A 94 -2.19 10.77 23.17
N GLU A 95 -1.34 11.50 23.91
CA GLU A 95 -1.79 12.50 24.91
C GLU A 95 -2.71 13.58 24.31
N GLY A 96 -2.65 13.82 23.00
CA GLY A 96 -3.46 14.78 22.26
C GLY A 96 -4.85 14.31 21.82
N GLY A 97 -5.20 13.04 22.00
CA GLY A 97 -6.47 12.46 21.58
C GLY A 97 -6.32 11.15 20.81
N GLU A 98 -7.43 10.71 20.23
CA GLU A 98 -7.50 9.55 19.32
C GLU A 98 -7.58 10.04 17.87
N ALA A 99 -6.82 9.40 17.00
CA ALA A 99 -6.82 9.64 15.56
C ALA A 99 -7.14 8.34 14.81
N ASN A 100 -8.15 8.37 13.96
CA ASN A 100 -8.49 7.27 13.05
C ASN A 100 -7.86 7.54 11.70
N ILE A 101 -7.14 6.57 11.16
CA ILE A 101 -6.43 6.69 9.89
C ILE A 101 -6.94 5.60 8.94
N ASP A 102 -7.45 6.04 7.80
CA ASP A 102 -7.92 5.18 6.71
C ASP A 102 -7.08 5.46 5.46
N GLY A 103 -6.28 4.49 5.04
CA GLY A 103 -5.44 4.60 3.87
C GLY A 103 -5.77 3.59 2.79
N ARG A 104 -5.65 4.03 1.54
CA ARG A 104 -5.81 3.22 0.34
C ARG A 104 -4.73 3.59 -0.67
N MET A 105 -4.18 2.58 -1.33
CA MET A 105 -3.30 2.70 -2.49
C MET A 105 -3.75 1.69 -3.54
N ASP A 106 -3.86 2.13 -4.79
CA ASP A 106 -4.17 1.35 -5.96
C ASP A 106 -2.93 1.32 -6.88
N PHE A 107 -2.50 0.12 -7.26
CA PHE A 107 -1.33 -0.14 -8.09
C PHE A 107 -1.76 -0.50 -9.51
N LEU A 108 -1.47 0.40 -10.46
CA LEU A 108 -1.97 0.34 -11.84
C LEU A 108 -0.82 0.17 -12.83
N GLY A 109 0.26 -0.51 -12.43
CA GLY A 109 1.46 -0.74 -13.21
C GLY A 109 2.40 0.47 -13.22
N GLU A 110 2.16 1.42 -14.11
CA GLU A 110 2.97 2.65 -14.27
C GLU A 110 2.33 3.88 -13.60
N ARG A 111 1.20 3.69 -12.93
CA ARG A 111 0.52 4.69 -12.12
C ARG A 111 0.20 4.13 -10.74
N VAL A 112 0.23 5.00 -9.75
CA VAL A 112 -0.24 4.72 -8.39
C VAL A 112 -1.25 5.81 -8.05
N GLU A 113 -2.38 5.43 -7.48
CA GLU A 113 -3.37 6.37 -6.95
C GLU A 113 -3.63 6.00 -5.50
N GLY A 114 -3.79 6.98 -4.64
CA GLY A 114 -3.98 6.71 -3.23
C GLY A 114 -4.65 7.83 -2.49
N SER A 115 -5.15 7.49 -1.31
CA SER A 115 -5.67 8.46 -0.37
C SER A 115 -5.39 8.02 1.05
N VAL A 116 -5.00 8.98 1.89
CA VAL A 116 -4.87 8.79 3.32
C VAL A 116 -5.78 9.81 3.98
N ASN A 117 -6.66 9.33 4.83
CA ASN A 117 -7.55 10.19 5.57
C ASN A 117 -7.33 10.01 7.06
N ILE A 118 -7.32 11.13 7.78
CA ILE A 118 -7.08 11.15 9.22
C ILE A 118 -8.21 11.94 9.89
N ASP A 119 -8.99 11.28 10.71
CA ASP A 119 -9.99 11.91 11.58
C ASP A 119 -9.45 12.02 13.00
N THR A 120 -9.40 13.23 13.53
CA THR A 120 -8.96 13.49 14.90
C THR A 120 -10.00 14.28 15.66
N GLU A 121 -10.31 13.82 16.88
CA GLU A 121 -11.11 14.58 17.84
C GLU A 121 -10.18 15.31 18.81
N SER A 122 -10.17 16.64 18.74
CA SER A 122 -9.41 17.48 19.66
C SER A 122 -10.36 18.30 20.55
N PRO A 123 -9.89 18.85 21.68
CA PRO A 123 -10.68 19.81 22.48
C PRO A 123 -11.12 21.05 21.69
N MET A 124 -10.49 21.34 20.55
CA MET A 124 -10.83 22.45 19.65
C MET A 124 -11.91 22.09 18.62
N GLY A 125 -12.31 20.82 18.51
CA GLY A 125 -13.28 20.33 17.54
C GLY A 125 -12.77 19.13 16.75
N GLN A 126 -13.64 18.61 15.89
CA GLN A 126 -13.35 17.55 14.92
C GLN A 126 -12.55 18.14 13.77
N MET A 127 -11.45 17.50 13.41
CA MET A 127 -10.61 17.88 12.29
C MET A 127 -10.39 16.66 11.41
N ARG A 128 -10.52 16.84 10.09
CA ARG A 128 -10.20 15.80 9.11
C ARG A 128 -9.09 16.27 8.19
N LEU A 129 -8.08 15.44 8.02
CA LEU A 129 -7.04 15.62 7.02
C LEU A 129 -7.29 14.62 5.89
N GLU A 130 -7.25 15.10 4.65
CA GLU A 130 -7.42 14.29 3.45
C GLU A 130 -6.19 14.50 2.58
N THR A 131 -5.39 13.45 2.38
CA THR A 131 -4.21 13.48 1.53
C THR A 131 -4.48 12.60 0.32
N ALA A 132 -4.53 13.20 -0.87
CA ALA A 132 -4.55 12.49 -2.14
C ALA A 132 -3.12 12.27 -2.63
N ILE A 133 -2.80 11.06 -3.09
CA ILE A 133 -1.48 10.66 -3.56
C ILE A 133 -1.61 10.18 -5.01
N GLU A 134 -0.77 10.72 -5.88
CA GLU A 134 -0.66 10.32 -7.29
C GLU A 134 0.80 10.01 -7.58
N GLY A 135 1.06 8.84 -8.15
CA GLY A 135 2.38 8.39 -8.58
C GLY A 135 2.40 8.10 -10.08
N GLU A 136 3.44 8.57 -10.76
CA GLU A 136 3.67 8.25 -12.17
C GLU A 136 5.11 7.82 -12.40
N ARG A 137 5.29 6.77 -13.21
CA ARG A 137 6.60 6.31 -13.66
C ARG A 137 7.18 7.27 -14.70
N LEU A 138 8.39 7.75 -14.43
CA LEU A 138 9.18 8.61 -15.32
C LEU A 138 10.10 7.82 -16.26
N GLY A 139 10.50 6.60 -15.89
CA GLY A 139 11.39 5.76 -16.70
C GLY A 139 12.24 4.81 -15.87
N GLU A 140 13.40 4.43 -16.39
CA GLU A 140 14.42 3.71 -15.62
C GLU A 140 15.12 4.67 -14.64
N CYS A 141 15.64 4.12 -13.54
CA CYS A 141 16.72 4.75 -12.80
C CYS A 141 18.04 4.56 -13.59
#